data_AF-A0A522KMC7-F1
#
_entry.id   AF-A0A522KMC7-F1
#
_cell.length_a   1.000
_cell.length_b   1.000
_cell.length_c   1.000
_cell.angle_alpha   90.00
_cell.angle_beta   90.00
_cell.angle_gamma   90.00
#
_symmetry.space_group_name_H-M   'P 1'
#
loop_
_entity.id
_entity.type
_entity.pdbx_description
1 polymer ?
#
loop_
_entity_poly.entity_id
_entity_poly.type
_entity_poly.pdbx_seq_one_letter_code
_entity_poly.pdbx_strand_id
1 'polypeptide(L)'
;LSLSGEPHDAKMAAAAEPIFKGTCAACHGADGKGTQALGAPNLTDHIWLHGGSLADIEKTIHDGRQGHMPNWDKRLSDDDIHVLAAYVYHVSHPDVGAQ
;
A
#
# COMPACT_ATOMS: atom_id res chain seq x y z
N LEU A 1 -2.73 3.86 15.59
CA LEU A 1 -2.78 2.63 14.77
C LEU A 1 -1.65 1.72 15.19
N SER A 2 -1.93 0.55 15.76
CA SER A 2 -0.92 -0.29 16.42
C SER A 2 0.19 -0.78 15.48
N LEU A 3 -0.14 -1.10 14.22
CA LEU A 3 0.83 -1.61 13.24
C LEU A 3 1.85 -0.56 12.78
N SER A 4 1.47 0.71 12.71
CA SER A 4 2.32 1.82 12.27
C SER A 4 2.91 2.63 13.43
N GLY A 5 2.81 2.14 14.67
CA GLY A 5 3.33 2.83 15.86
C GLY A 5 2.58 4.11 16.27
N GLU A 6 1.48 4.43 15.59
CA GLU A 6 0.65 5.60 15.89
C GLU A 6 -0.16 5.40 17.18
N PRO A 7 -0.54 6.48 17.91
CA PRO A 7 -1.40 6.39 19.08
C PRO A 7 -2.63 5.51 18.86
N HIS A 8 -2.95 4.65 19.82
CA HIS A 8 -4.04 3.69 19.71
C HIS A 8 -4.53 3.24 21.08
N ASP A 9 -5.74 2.68 21.10
CA ASP A 9 -6.26 1.95 22.26
C ASP A 9 -5.66 0.54 22.28
N ALA A 10 -4.85 0.26 23.31
CA ALA A 10 -4.13 -1.02 23.45
C ALA A 10 -5.08 -2.21 23.62
N LYS A 11 -6.24 -2.02 24.28
CA LYS A 11 -7.22 -3.09 24.49
C LYS A 11 -7.91 -3.43 23.18
N MET A 12 -8.28 -2.42 22.39
CA MET A 12 -8.87 -2.63 21.06
C MET A 12 -7.87 -3.27 20.10
N ALA A 13 -6.59 -2.85 20.14
CA ALA A 13 -5.54 -3.46 19.35
C ALA A 13 -5.35 -4.95 19.68
N ALA A 14 -5.30 -5.31 20.96
CA ALA A 14 -5.20 -6.71 21.39
C ALA A 14 -6.43 -7.54 20.98
N ALA A 15 -7.63 -6.97 21.05
CA ALA A 15 -8.85 -7.64 20.60
C ALA A 15 -8.90 -7.86 19.08
N ALA A 16 -8.31 -6.96 18.30
CA ALA A 16 -8.28 -7.04 16.84
C ALA A 16 -7.18 -7.96 16.29
N GLU A 17 -6.09 -8.20 17.05
CA GLU A 17 -4.97 -9.05 16.65
C GLU A 17 -5.38 -10.44 16.09
N PRO A 18 -6.25 -11.23 16.75
CA PRO A 18 -6.67 -12.53 16.19
C PRO A 18 -7.45 -12.39 14.88
N ILE A 19 -8.24 -11.32 14.72
CA ILE A 19 -9.00 -11.04 13.49
C ILE A 19 -8.03 -10.71 12.36
N PHE A 20 -7.03 -9.87 12.63
CA PHE A 20 -5.99 -9.55 11.67
C PHE A 20 -5.24 -10.79 11.20
N LYS A 21 -4.81 -11.65 12.13
CA LYS A 21 -4.11 -12.90 11.81
C LYS A 21 -4.97 -13.89 11.03
N GLY A 22 -6.27 -13.94 11.30
CA GLY A 22 -7.20 -14.87 10.65
C GLY A 22 -7.64 -14.44 9.24
N THR A 23 -7.62 -13.15 8.93
CA THR A 23 -8.19 -12.64 7.67
C THR A 23 -7.24 -11.71 6.91
N CYS A 24 -6.68 -10.70 7.58
CA CYS A 24 -5.90 -9.65 6.93
C CYS A 24 -4.49 -10.11 6.55
N ALA A 25 -3.88 -10.95 7.38
CA ALA A 25 -2.51 -11.45 7.21
C ALA A 25 -2.32 -12.29 5.94
N ALA A 26 -3.40 -12.86 5.38
CA ALA A 26 -3.35 -13.60 4.13
C ALA A 26 -2.88 -12.72 2.94
N CYS A 27 -3.20 -11.42 2.96
CA CYS A 27 -2.76 -10.47 1.93
C CYS A 27 -1.67 -9.54 2.44
N HIS A 28 -1.77 -9.07 3.68
CA HIS A 28 -0.83 -8.07 4.23
C HIS A 28 0.37 -8.67 4.96
N GLY A 29 0.50 -10.00 5.00
CA GLY A 29 1.56 -10.68 5.75
C GLY A 29 1.31 -10.70 7.25
N ALA A 30 2.00 -11.60 7.94
CA ALA A 30 1.86 -11.77 9.39
C ALA A 30 2.37 -10.55 10.19
N ASP A 31 3.34 -9.83 9.64
CA ASP A 31 3.90 -8.61 10.20
C ASP A 31 3.26 -7.32 9.64
N GLY A 32 2.25 -7.44 8.76
CA GLY A 32 1.53 -6.31 8.19
C GLY A 32 2.30 -5.54 7.11
N LYS A 33 3.44 -6.04 6.63
CA LYS A 33 4.29 -5.34 5.64
C LYS A 33 3.77 -5.36 4.20
N GLY A 34 2.62 -5.99 3.97
CA GLY A 34 2.04 -6.10 2.64
C GLY A 34 2.64 -7.25 1.84
N THR A 35 2.02 -7.51 0.68
CA THR A 35 2.49 -8.49 -0.29
C THR A 35 2.45 -7.84 -1.67
N GLN A 36 3.62 -7.52 -2.21
CA GLN A 36 3.73 -6.83 -3.50
C GLN A 36 3.07 -7.61 -4.65
N ALA A 37 3.17 -8.94 -4.65
CA ALA A 37 2.54 -9.79 -5.66
C ALA A 37 1.01 -9.71 -5.68
N LEU A 38 0.38 -9.35 -4.56
CA LEU A 38 -1.06 -9.15 -4.44
C LEU A 38 -1.46 -7.67 -4.54
N GLY A 39 -0.48 -6.75 -4.66
CA GLY A 39 -0.71 -5.32 -4.56
C GLY A 39 -1.18 -4.87 -3.16
N ALA A 40 -1.01 -5.72 -2.13
CA ALA A 40 -1.43 -5.40 -0.77
C ALA A 40 -0.39 -4.44 -0.13
N PRO A 41 -0.79 -3.23 0.30
CA PRO A 41 0.14 -2.25 0.83
C PRO A 41 0.71 -2.65 2.20
N ASN A 42 1.83 -2.03 2.53
CA ASN A 42 2.40 -2.06 3.87
C ASN A 42 1.52 -1.24 4.82
N LEU A 43 1.09 -1.86 5.93
CA LEU A 43 0.26 -1.23 6.95
C LEU A 43 1.07 -0.74 8.16
N THR A 44 2.38 -0.98 8.17
CA THR A 44 3.29 -0.59 9.25
C THR A 44 4.02 0.71 8.99
N ASP A 45 3.91 1.29 7.79
CA ASP A 45 4.48 2.59 7.47
C ASP A 45 3.44 3.73 7.57
N HIS A 46 3.86 4.93 7.21
CA HIS A 46 3.03 6.13 7.26
C HIS A 46 2.60 6.60 5.86
N ILE A 47 2.66 5.72 4.84
CA ILE A 47 2.35 6.06 3.44
C ILE A 47 0.96 5.53 3.08
N TRP A 48 -0.02 6.44 2.98
CA TRP A 48 -1.43 6.08 2.78
C TRP A 48 -2.01 6.71 1.51
N LEU A 49 -2.42 5.88 0.55
CA LEU A 49 -3.07 6.35 -0.70
C LEU A 49 -4.52 6.81 -0.51
N HIS A 50 -5.21 6.32 0.53
CA HIS A 50 -6.64 6.53 0.74
C HIS A 50 -6.97 7.20 2.07
N GLY A 51 -5.99 7.91 2.65
CA GLY A 51 -6.09 8.49 3.99
C GLY A 51 -5.70 7.49 5.08
N GLY A 52 -5.01 7.97 6.11
CA GLY A 52 -4.49 7.18 7.23
C GLY A 52 -5.20 7.45 8.56
N SER A 53 -6.33 8.17 8.56
CA SER A 53 -7.09 8.37 9.79
C SER A 53 -7.87 7.10 10.16
N LEU A 54 -8.31 7.00 11.42
CA LEU A 54 -9.14 5.87 11.86
C LEU A 54 -10.41 5.73 11.01
N ALA A 55 -11.05 6.85 10.66
CA ALA A 55 -12.24 6.88 9.82
C ALA A 55 -11.96 6.41 8.39
N ASP A 56 -10.81 6.79 7.81
CA ASP A 56 -10.41 6.35 6.47
C ASP A 56 -10.15 4.84 6.41
N ILE A 57 -9.54 4.30 7.48
CA ILE A 57 -9.22 2.87 7.60
C ILE A 57 -10.50 2.07 7.83
N GLU A 58 -11.40 2.52 8.71
CA GLU A 58 -12.70 1.88 8.92
C GLU A 58 -13.48 1.82 7.60
N LYS A 59 -13.55 2.94 6.88
CA LYS A 59 -14.19 2.99 5.55
C LYS A 59 -13.53 2.03 4.56
N THR A 60 -12.20 1.94 4.57
CA THR A 60 -11.43 1.03 3.71
C THR A 60 -11.75 -0.43 4.00
N ILE A 61 -11.85 -0.81 5.27
CA ILE A 61 -12.18 -2.19 5.68
C ILE A 61 -13.64 -2.51 5.35
N HIS A 62 -14.55 -1.57 5.58
CA HIS A 62 -15.98 -1.75 5.36
C HIS A 62 -16.34 -1.85 3.86
N ASP A 63 -15.86 -0.91 3.06
CA ASP A 63 -16.27 -0.80 1.65
C ASP A 63 -15.32 -1.53 0.70
N GLY A 64 -14.13 -1.91 1.16
CA GLY A 64 -13.05 -2.38 0.31
C GLY A 64 -12.47 -1.28 -0.60
N ARG A 65 -11.49 -1.65 -1.42
CA ARG A 65 -10.85 -0.78 -2.42
C ARG A 65 -10.65 -1.53 -3.73
N GLN A 66 -10.82 -0.81 -4.85
CA GLN A 66 -10.65 -1.33 -6.21
C GLN A 66 -9.81 -0.34 -7.02
N GLY A 67 -8.52 -0.23 -6.65
CA GLY A 67 -7.56 0.57 -7.41
C GLY A 67 -7.39 0.01 -8.82
N HIS A 68 -7.43 0.87 -9.83
CA HIS A 68 -7.27 0.48 -11.23
C HIS A 68 -6.24 1.38 -11.90
N MET A 69 -5.14 0.79 -12.36
CA MET A 69 -4.19 1.41 -13.28
C MET A 69 -4.55 0.93 -14.70
N PRO A 70 -5.11 1.79 -15.57
CA PRO A 70 -5.43 1.41 -16.94
C PRO A 70 -4.19 0.99 -17.72
N ASN A 71 -4.40 0.20 -18.78
CA ASN A 71 -3.36 0.03 -19.79
C ASN A 71 -3.21 1.32 -20.62
N TRP A 72 -1.98 1.58 -21.07
CA TRP A 72 -1.62 2.78 -21.84
C TRP A 72 -1.21 2.49 -23.28
N ASP A 73 -1.18 1.20 -23.68
CA ASP A 73 -0.79 0.68 -25.00
C ASP A 73 -1.56 1.29 -26.18
N LYS A 74 -2.80 1.75 -25.97
CA LYS A 74 -3.62 2.39 -27.01
C LYS A 74 -3.58 3.92 -27.00
N ARG A 75 -2.85 4.51 -26.05
CA ARG A 75 -2.79 5.97 -25.83
C ARG A 75 -1.39 6.53 -25.98
N LEU A 76 -0.37 5.71 -25.75
CA LEU A 76 1.04 6.04 -25.82
C LEU A 76 1.75 5.07 -26.76
N SER A 77 2.81 5.54 -27.42
CA SER A 77 3.69 4.65 -28.19
C SER A 77 4.57 3.80 -27.27
N ASP A 78 5.14 2.71 -27.80
CA ASP A 78 6.07 1.87 -27.04
C ASP A 78 7.30 2.67 -26.56
N ASP A 79 7.79 3.60 -27.40
CA ASP A 79 8.90 4.49 -27.05
C ASP A 79 8.51 5.44 -25.90
N ASP A 80 7.31 6.03 -25.93
CA ASP A 80 6.82 6.88 -24.82
C ASP A 80 6.72 6.09 -23.51
N ILE A 81 6.18 4.86 -23.57
CA ILE A 81 6.07 3.98 -22.41
C ILE A 81 7.46 3.64 -21.85
N HIS A 82 8.43 3.38 -22.72
CA HIS A 82 9.80 3.07 -22.30
C HIS A 82 10.47 4.24 -21.58
N VAL A 83 10.35 5.45 -22.14
CA VAL A 83 10.89 6.67 -21.54
C VAL A 83 10.19 6.99 -20.22
N LEU A 84 8.87 6.85 -20.15
CA LEU A 84 8.12 7.06 -18.90
C LEU A 84 8.50 6.05 -17.82
N ALA A 85 8.71 4.78 -18.17
CA ALA A 85 9.17 3.77 -17.21
C ALA A 85 10.54 4.13 -16.63
N ALA A 86 11.47 4.60 -17.48
CA ALA A 86 12.78 5.07 -17.03
C ALA A 86 12.66 6.29 -16.10
N TYR A 87 11.76 7.23 -16.40
CA TYR A 87 11.52 8.40 -15.56
C TYR A 87 10.96 8.02 -14.18
N VAL A 88 9.94 7.16 -14.11
CA VAL A 88 9.36 6.69 -12.83
C VAL A 88 10.41 5.94 -12.00
N TYR A 89 11.24 5.12 -12.65
CA TYR A 89 12.35 4.45 -11.97
C TYR A 89 13.37 5.45 -11.41
N HIS A 90 13.76 6.46 -12.17
CA HIS A 90 14.67 7.51 -11.70
C HIS A 90 14.10 8.30 -10.52
N VAL A 91 12.82 8.70 -10.56
CA VAL A 91 12.17 9.45 -9.47
C VAL A 91 12.16 8.65 -8.16
N SER A 92 12.06 7.31 -8.26
CA SER A 92 12.09 6.41 -7.10
C SER A 92 13.51 6.00 -6.66
N HIS A 93 14.52 6.28 -7.48
CA HIS A 93 15.94 5.94 -7.25
C HIS A 93 16.85 7.11 -7.66
N PRO A 94 16.77 8.26 -6.95
CA PRO A 94 17.43 9.49 -7.37
C PRO A 94 18.97 9.38 -7.39
N ASP A 95 19.54 8.40 -6.71
CA ASP A 95 20.97 8.12 -6.57
C ASP A 95 21.58 7.24 -7.69
N VAL A 96 20.74 6.56 -8.48
CA VAL A 96 21.20 5.64 -9.56
C VAL A 96 21.70 6.40 -10.80
N GLY A 97 21.40 7.70 -10.93
CA GLY A 97 21.88 8.56 -12.01
C GLY A 97 23.04 9.50 -11.65
N ALA A 98 23.56 9.43 -10.42
CA ALA A 98 24.68 10.27 -9.95
C ALA A 98 26.05 9.56 -10.04
N GLN A 99 26.11 8.44 -10.77
CA GLN A 99 27.29 7.63 -11.04
C GLN A 99 27.56 7.65 -12.54
#